data_AF-A0A968PYV1-F1
#
_entry.id   AF-A0A968PYV1-F1
#
_cell.length_a   1.000
_cell.length_b   1.000
_cell.length_c   1.000
_cell.angle_alpha   90.00
_cell.angle_beta   90.00
_cell.angle_gamma   90.00
#
_symmetry.space_group_name_H-M   'P 1'
#
loop_
_entity.id
_entity.type
_entity.pdbx_description
1 polymer ?
#
loop_
_entity_poly.entity_id
_entity_poly.type
_entity_poly.pdbx_seq_one_letter_code
_entity_poly.pdbx_strand_id
1 'polypeptide(L)'
;MNTTDNSPMEDMESLVVVSVTELQNQLNESLKQLSPERLRVLADFAAYLANAESEAATQELLAIPGLLERVKQNQATPKAHYKAWRTIRSDV
;
A
#
# COMPACT_ATOMS: atom_id res chain seq x y z
N MET A 1 0.44 15.43 -55.76
CA MET A 1 1.19 16.05 -54.65
C MET A 1 0.17 16.86 -53.86
N ASN A 2 -0.24 16.54 -52.64
CA ASN A 2 0.47 15.95 -51.51
C ASN A 2 -0.55 15.14 -50.69
N THR A 3 -0.36 13.82 -50.56
CA THR A 3 -1.11 12.99 -49.61
C THR A 3 -0.44 13.15 -48.26
N THR A 4 -1.09 13.88 -47.35
CA THR A 4 -0.65 13.94 -45.95
C THR A 4 -0.96 12.60 -45.32
N ASP A 5 0.06 11.76 -45.26
CA ASP A 5 0.12 10.57 -44.43
C ASP A 5 0.05 11.02 -42.97
N ASN A 6 -1.08 10.74 -42.33
CA ASN A 6 -1.26 10.96 -40.91
C ASN A 6 -1.64 9.62 -40.28
N SER A 7 -0.68 8.68 -40.30
CA SER A 7 -0.68 7.56 -39.36
C SER A 7 -0.78 8.11 -37.93
N PRO A 8 -1.73 7.64 -37.12
CA PRO A 8 -1.66 7.84 -35.69
C PRO A 8 -0.45 7.05 -35.19
N MET A 9 0.46 7.73 -34.47
CA MET A 9 1.39 7.08 -33.55
C MET A 9 0.55 6.34 -32.50
N GLU A 10 0.23 5.08 -32.77
CA GLU A 10 0.06 4.10 -31.72
C GLU A 10 1.43 3.82 -31.08
N ASP A 11 1.40 3.30 -29.86
CA ASP A 11 2.54 2.96 -29.00
C ASP A 11 3.21 4.12 -28.25
N MET A 12 2.81 4.28 -26.98
CA MET A 12 3.73 4.26 -25.83
C MET A 12 3.03 4.63 -24.49
N GLU A 13 1.72 4.84 -24.46
CA GLU A 13 0.98 5.08 -23.21
C GLU A 13 0.04 3.94 -22.80
N SER A 14 0.02 2.81 -23.53
CA SER A 14 -0.56 1.56 -23.06
C SER A 14 0.37 0.86 -22.05
N LEU A 15 0.89 1.61 -21.08
CA LEU A 15 1.50 1.03 -19.90
C LEU A 15 0.37 0.45 -19.08
N VAL A 16 0.21 -0.86 -19.26
CA VAL A 16 -0.84 -1.71 -18.74
C VAL A 16 -1.20 -1.32 -17.30
N VAL A 17 -2.38 -0.72 -17.13
CA VAL A 17 -3.04 -0.62 -15.83
C VAL A 17 -3.53 -2.04 -15.51
N VAL A 18 -2.59 -2.93 -15.16
CA VAL A 18 -2.93 -4.30 -14.76
C VAL A 18 -3.77 -4.18 -13.50
N SER A 19 -4.98 -4.72 -13.51
CA SER A 19 -5.82 -4.73 -12.33
C SER A 19 -5.17 -5.55 -11.22
N VAL A 20 -5.41 -5.20 -9.95
CA VAL A 20 -4.88 -5.95 -8.79
C VAL A 20 -5.24 -7.44 -8.89
N THR A 21 -6.46 -7.74 -9.32
CA THR A 21 -6.94 -9.11 -9.53
C THR A 21 -6.13 -9.86 -10.57
N GLU A 22 -5.73 -9.19 -11.65
CA GLU A 22 -4.96 -9.81 -12.72
C GLU A 22 -3.50 -10.06 -12.31
N LEU A 23 -2.90 -9.15 -11.54
CA LEU A 23 -1.60 -9.38 -10.91
C LEU A 23 -1.63 -10.58 -9.94
N GLN A 24 -2.67 -10.69 -9.12
CA GLN A 24 -2.84 -11.82 -8.19
C GLN A 24 -2.97 -13.15 -8.93
N ASN A 25 -3.71 -13.18 -10.04
CA ASN A 25 -3.86 -14.38 -10.86
C ASN A 25 -2.53 -14.79 -11.51
N GLN A 26 -1.80 -13.85 -12.12
CA GLN A 26 -0.49 -14.12 -12.71
C GLN A 26 0.52 -14.65 -11.68
N LEU A 27 0.52 -14.06 -10.47
CA LEU A 27 1.38 -14.52 -9.39
C LEU A 27 1.01 -15.95 -8.95
N ASN A 28 -0.28 -16.25 -8.78
CA ASN A 28 -0.74 -17.59 -8.40
C ASN A 28 -0.35 -18.66 -9.43
N GLU A 29 -0.45 -18.37 -10.73
CA GLU A 29 -0.01 -19.31 -11.77
C GLU A 29 1.52 -19.51 -11.75
N SER A 30 2.27 -18.44 -11.49
CA SER A 30 3.73 -18.51 -11.37
C SER A 30 4.17 -19.35 -10.17
N LEU A 31 3.50 -19.17 -9.02
CA LEU A 31 3.82 -19.91 -7.78
C LEU A 31 3.67 -21.43 -7.95
N LYS A 32 2.70 -21.91 -8.75
CA LYS A 32 2.48 -23.34 -8.99
C LYS A 32 3.67 -24.04 -9.68
N GLN A 33 4.51 -23.29 -10.38
CA GLN A 33 5.59 -23.84 -11.21
C GLN A 33 6.97 -23.80 -10.53
N LEU A 34 7.06 -23.18 -9.35
CA LEU A 34 8.33 -22.96 -8.67
C LEU A 34 8.73 -24.11 -7.75
N SER A 35 10.04 -24.33 -7.64
CA SER A 35 10.59 -25.27 -6.65
C SER A 35 10.41 -24.74 -5.22
N PRO A 36 10.45 -25.62 -4.21
CA PRO A 36 10.32 -25.23 -2.80
C PRO A 36 11.33 -24.15 -2.37
N GLU A 37 12.57 -24.20 -2.86
CA GLU A 37 13.62 -23.23 -2.54
C GLU A 37 13.29 -21.84 -3.10
N ARG A 38 12.73 -21.79 -4.32
CA ARG A 38 12.31 -20.53 -4.96
C ARG A 38 11.07 -19.95 -4.30
N LEU A 39 10.13 -20.80 -3.89
CA LEU A 39 8.97 -20.40 -3.11
C LEU A 39 9.39 -19.78 -1.77
N ARG A 40 10.41 -20.34 -1.11
CA ARG A 40 10.93 -19.79 0.15
C ARG A 40 11.51 -18.38 -0.03
N VAL A 41 12.31 -18.17 -1.08
CA VAL A 41 12.84 -16.83 -1.40
C VAL A 41 11.72 -15.83 -1.67
N LEU A 42 10.67 -16.21 -2.41
CA LEU A 42 9.53 -15.33 -2.65
C LEU A 42 8.74 -15.03 -1.38
N ALA A 43 8.58 -16.01 -0.49
CA ALA A 43 7.91 -15.80 0.80
C ALA A 43 8.68 -14.80 1.67
N ASP A 44 10.00 -14.94 1.76
CA ASP A 44 10.87 -14.01 2.50
C ASP A 44 10.78 -12.59 1.89
N PHE A 45 10.76 -12.49 0.56
CA PHE A 45 10.65 -11.21 -0.14
C PHE A 45 9.26 -10.56 0.05
N ALA A 46 8.17 -11.33 -0.01
CA ALA A 46 6.83 -10.83 0.25
C ALA A 46 6.68 -10.32 1.69
N ALA A 47 7.27 -11.01 2.67
CA ALA A 47 7.30 -10.56 4.06
C ALA A 47 8.07 -9.24 4.21
N TYR A 48 9.20 -9.08 3.52
CA TYR A 48 9.93 -7.82 3.47
C TYR A 48 9.08 -6.68 2.89
N LEU A 49 8.41 -6.91 1.76
CA LEU A 49 7.55 -5.90 1.14
C LEU A 49 6.39 -5.48 2.04
N ALA A 50 5.71 -6.45 2.68
CA ALA A 50 4.63 -6.15 3.63
C ALA A 50 5.13 -5.33 4.83
N ASN A 51 6.34 -5.64 5.32
CA ASN A 51 6.97 -4.84 6.37
C ASN A 51 7.32 -3.43 5.89
N ALA A 52 7.89 -3.28 4.70
CA ALA A 52 8.27 -1.99 4.13
C ALA A 52 7.05 -1.09 3.85
N GLU A 53 5.95 -1.66 3.35
CA GLU A 53 4.69 -0.96 3.15
C GLU A 53 4.10 -0.46 4.48
N SER A 54 4.17 -1.29 5.52
CA SER A 54 3.81 -0.91 6.89
C SER A 54 4.75 0.15 7.50
N GLU A 55 6.05 0.06 7.18
CA GLU A 55 7.07 0.99 7.67
C GLU A 55 6.91 2.39 7.07
N ALA A 56 6.57 2.52 5.78
CA ALA A 56 6.29 3.81 5.17
C ALA A 56 5.18 4.59 5.91
N ALA A 57 4.07 3.93 6.25
CA ALA A 57 3.00 4.51 7.06
C ALA A 57 3.45 4.83 8.50
N THR A 58 4.36 4.05 9.05
CA THR A 58 4.92 4.26 10.40
C THR A 58 5.88 5.46 10.43
N GLN A 59 6.65 5.69 9.38
CA GLN A 59 7.57 6.83 9.28
C GLN A 59 6.82 8.17 9.23
N GLU A 60 5.66 8.24 8.57
CA GLU A 60 4.82 9.45 8.59
C GLU A 60 4.37 9.80 10.01
N LEU A 61 3.98 8.80 10.80
CA LEU A 61 3.56 8.99 12.19
C LEU A 61 4.75 9.37 13.10
N LEU A 62 5.92 8.75 12.89
CA LEU A 62 7.15 9.08 13.63
C LEU A 62 7.66 10.50 13.31
N ALA A 63 7.40 11.00 12.10
CA ALA A 63 7.75 12.36 11.71
C ALA A 63 6.93 13.43 12.46
N ILE A 64 5.79 13.08 13.08
CA ILE A 64 4.98 14.01 13.87
C ILE A 64 5.65 14.27 15.22
N PRO A 65 6.17 15.48 15.48
CA PRO A 65 6.95 15.74 16.70
C PRO A 65 6.13 15.51 17.98
N GLY A 66 6.64 14.66 18.87
CA GLY A 66 6.03 14.37 20.16
C GLY A 66 4.77 13.51 20.10
N LEU A 67 4.43 12.91 18.94
CA LEU A 67 3.25 12.05 18.82
C LEU A 67 3.37 10.80 19.71
N LEU A 68 4.54 10.15 19.70
CA LEU A 68 4.74 8.91 20.45
C LEU A 68 4.57 9.13 21.96
N GLU A 69 5.10 10.24 22.48
CA GLU A 69 4.96 10.65 23.87
C GLU A 69 3.49 10.91 24.22
N ARG A 70 2.75 11.60 23.35
CA ARG A 70 1.31 11.86 23.55
C ARG A 70 0.51 10.57 23.52
N VAL A 71 0.82 9.64 22.62
CA VAL A 71 0.15 8.33 22.56
C VAL A 71 0.38 7.55 23.85
N LYS A 72 1.63 7.49 24.33
CA LYS A 72 1.97 6.84 25.60
C LYS A 72 1.25 7.48 26.80
N GLN A 73 1.20 8.81 26.86
CA GLN A 73 0.45 9.54 27.91
C GLN A 73 -1.05 9.22 27.85
N ASN A 74 -1.62 9.18 26.64
CA ASN A 74 -3.05 8.90 26.44
C ASN A 74 -3.42 7.44 26.74
N GLN A 75 -2.51 6.48 26.56
CA GLN A 75 -2.75 5.08 26.95
C GLN A 75 -2.97 4.90 28.45
N ALA A 76 -2.36 5.76 29.27
CA ALA A 76 -2.55 5.76 30.72
C ALA A 76 -3.80 6.55 31.17
N THR A 77 -4.56 7.14 30.24
CA THR A 77 -5.73 7.95 30.58
C THR A 77 -6.86 7.06 31.09
N PRO A 78 -7.40 7.32 32.30
CA PRO A 78 -8.55 6.57 32.80
C PRO A 78 -9.78 6.76 31.91
N LYS A 79 -10.55 5.68 31.73
CA LYS A 79 -11.78 5.70 30.89
C LYS A 79 -12.80 6.77 31.30
N ALA A 80 -12.79 7.20 32.56
CA ALA A 80 -13.64 8.28 33.06
C ALA A 80 -13.40 9.62 32.34
N HIS A 81 -12.23 9.82 31.74
CA HIS A 81 -11.88 11.02 30.97
C HIS A 81 -12.15 10.89 29.47
N TYR A 82 -12.69 9.76 29.02
CA TYR A 82 -13.01 9.56 27.61
C TYR A 82 -14.24 10.38 27.25
N LYS A 83 -14.22 10.96 26.04
CA LYS A 83 -15.38 11.62 25.45
C LYS A 83 -15.77 10.86 24.19
N ALA A 84 -17.06 10.61 24.02
CA ALA A 84 -17.57 10.02 22.79
C ALA A 84 -17.28 10.97 21.63
N TRP A 85 -16.68 10.49 20.54
CA TRP A 85 -16.28 11.37 19.44
C TRP A 85 -17.46 12.10 18.80
N ARG A 86 -18.67 11.51 18.83
CA ARG A 86 -19.93 12.13 18.38
C ARG A 86 -20.36 13.36 19.19
N THR A 87 -19.81 13.55 20.40
CA THR A 87 -20.06 14.76 21.19
C THR A 87 -19.01 15.84 20.95
N ILE A 88 -17.97 15.55 20.17
CA ILE A 88 -16.88 16.47 19.81
C ILE A 88 -17.01 16.91 18.36
N ARG A 89 -17.43 16.01 17.46
CA ARG A 89 -17.59 16.27 16.03
C ARG A 89 -19.06 16.24 15.65
N SER A 90 -19.56 17.36 15.14
CA SER A 90 -20.94 17.54 14.66
C SER A 90 -21.09 17.34 13.15
N ASP A 91 -20.00 17.04 12.45
CA ASP A 91 -19.93 16.94 10.99
C ASP A 91 -20.00 15.49 10.47
N VAL A 92 -20.38 14.55 11.33
CA VAL A 92 -20.40 13.10 11.09
C VAL A 92 -21.67 12.46 11.62
#